data_AF-V9L779-F1
#
_entry.id   AF-V9L779-F1
#
_cell.length_a   1.000
_cell.length_b   1.000
_cell.length_c   1.000
_cell.angle_alpha   90.00
_cell.angle_beta   90.00
_cell.angle_gamma   90.00
#
_symmetry.space_group_name_H-M   'P 1'
#
loop_
_entity.id
_entity.type
_entity.pdbx_description
1 polymer ?
#
loop_
_entity_poly.entity_id
_entity_poly.type
_entity_poly.pdbx_seq_one_letter_code
_entity_poly.pdbx_strand_id
1 'polypeptide(L)'
;MDVQFHRTAAGNHRHLQRKDTRAAMRRAFSLFIKSRQAPEASAASAQELDVQKVHWECCGQQFEKKMDIHKHAAKEHMPEVLQQTEAVLELLVQQNSKLTANHNFGENKSASLELSGTKEEFDVCAWLPDTSHVTFDELTCEAGEVLLYYCYCAIEEPRMICTWQTALCRQLHLTGKVRIGTEGINGTIGGCKTATELYIQAMISHPLFQNMSKEDFKVKANLTL
;
A
#
# COMPACT_ATOMS: atom_id res chain seq x y z
N MET A 1 -21.63 -5.54 -0.88
CA MET A 1 -20.84 -6.49 -0.07
C MET A 1 -20.66 -5.88 1.31
N ASP A 2 -20.84 -6.68 2.36
CA ASP A 2 -20.66 -6.26 3.76
C ASP A 2 -19.41 -6.96 4.31
N VAL A 3 -18.49 -6.19 4.88
CA VAL A 3 -17.27 -6.69 5.53
C VAL A 3 -17.32 -6.30 7.00
N GLN A 4 -17.10 -7.27 7.89
CA GLN A 4 -17.12 -7.06 9.34
C GLN A 4 -15.81 -7.51 9.97
N PHE A 5 -15.24 -6.64 10.81
CA PHE A 5 -13.93 -6.82 11.42
C PHE A 5 -14.07 -7.02 12.92
N HIS A 6 -13.49 -8.10 13.45
CA HIS A 6 -13.49 -8.46 14.86
C HIS A 6 -12.06 -8.53 15.39
N ARG A 7 -11.86 -8.28 16.69
CA ARG A 7 -10.57 -8.50 17.37
C ARG A 7 -10.20 -9.98 17.23
N THR A 8 -9.07 -10.28 16.59
CA THR A 8 -8.48 -11.64 16.56
C THR A 8 -7.20 -11.69 17.37
N ALA A 9 -7.02 -12.76 18.15
CA ALA A 9 -5.80 -13.02 18.93
C ALA A 9 -4.58 -13.27 18.02
N ALA A 10 -3.42 -12.75 18.44
CA ALA A 10 -2.18 -12.74 17.66
C ALA A 10 -1.64 -14.16 17.40
N GLY A 11 -1.31 -14.47 16.14
CA GLY A 11 -0.66 -15.72 15.73
C GLY A 11 0.64 -15.47 14.97
N ASN A 12 1.76 -15.84 15.59
CA ASN A 12 3.13 -15.79 15.05
C ASN A 12 3.42 -16.95 14.05
N HIS A 13 4.44 -16.77 13.20
CA HIS A 13 5.15 -17.77 12.36
C HIS A 13 4.94 -17.87 10.83
N ARG A 14 4.18 -16.99 10.16
CA ARG A 14 4.21 -16.89 8.65
C ARG A 14 4.75 -15.55 8.13
N HIS A 15 5.54 -14.86 8.96
CA HIS A 15 5.70 -13.41 8.88
C HIS A 15 6.98 -12.95 8.15
N LEU A 16 7.94 -13.84 7.88
CA LEU A 16 9.24 -13.45 7.31
C LEU A 16 9.21 -13.35 5.77
N GLN A 17 8.73 -14.37 5.06
CA GLN A 17 8.67 -14.37 3.58
C GLN A 17 7.81 -13.24 2.99
N ARG A 18 6.71 -12.85 3.66
CA ARG A 18 5.82 -11.76 3.21
C ARG A 18 6.38 -10.36 3.42
N LYS A 19 7.31 -10.16 4.37
CA LYS A 19 7.91 -8.85 4.64
C LYS A 19 8.93 -8.48 3.56
N ASP A 20 9.71 -9.46 3.13
CA ASP A 20 10.76 -9.26 2.12
C ASP A 20 10.15 -8.96 0.74
N THR A 21 9.07 -9.65 0.35
CA THR A 21 8.29 -9.35 -0.87
C THR A 21 7.73 -7.92 -0.86
N ARG A 22 7.21 -7.47 0.28
CA ARG A 22 6.66 -6.11 0.43
C ARG A 22 7.74 -5.04 0.32
N ALA A 23 8.88 -5.23 0.98
CA ALA A 23 10.00 -4.30 0.91
C ALA A 23 10.57 -4.22 -0.51
N ALA A 24 10.69 -5.36 -1.19
CA ALA A 24 11.15 -5.43 -2.57
C ALA A 24 10.20 -4.71 -3.54
N MET A 25 8.88 -4.88 -3.39
CA MET A 25 7.89 -4.24 -4.25
C MET A 25 7.94 -2.72 -4.15
N ARG A 26 8.04 -2.19 -2.92
CA ARG A 26 8.13 -0.74 -2.69
C ARG A 26 9.44 -0.18 -3.24
N ARG A 27 10.53 -0.93 -3.14
CA ARG A 27 11.82 -0.57 -3.73
C ARG A 27 11.75 -0.56 -5.26
N ALA A 28 11.17 -1.59 -5.88
CA ALA A 28 10.98 -1.67 -7.32
C ALA A 28 10.11 -0.52 -7.84
N PHE A 29 8.96 -0.26 -7.22
CA PHE A 29 8.10 0.86 -7.61
C PHE A 29 8.82 2.21 -7.49
N SER A 30 9.56 2.45 -6.39
CA SER A 30 10.32 3.70 -6.24
C SER A 30 11.43 3.84 -7.29
N LEU A 31 12.09 2.75 -7.67
CA LEU A 31 13.11 2.75 -8.73
C LEU A 31 12.47 3.00 -10.10
N PHE A 32 11.32 2.40 -10.37
CA PHE A 32 10.54 2.62 -11.58
C PHE A 32 10.22 4.11 -11.75
N ILE A 33 9.65 4.77 -10.74
CA ILE A 33 9.33 6.20 -10.80
C ILE A 33 10.59 7.06 -11.00
N LYS A 34 11.68 6.76 -10.27
CA LYS A 34 12.94 7.49 -10.43
C LYS A 34 13.52 7.36 -11.84
N SER A 35 13.38 6.21 -12.48
CA SER A 35 13.86 6.00 -13.86
C SER A 35 13.11 6.84 -14.90
N ARG A 36 11.92 7.34 -14.56
CA ARG A 36 11.07 8.19 -15.41
C ARG A 36 11.21 9.67 -15.06
N GLN A 37 12.08 10.03 -14.13
CA GLN A 37 12.38 11.42 -13.86
C GLN A 37 13.25 11.97 -14.98
N ALA A 38 12.89 13.12 -15.53
CA ALA A 38 13.70 13.73 -16.57
C ALA A 38 15.07 14.15 -16.01
N PRO A 39 16.16 14.00 -16.78
CA PRO A 39 17.47 14.50 -16.38
C PRO A 39 17.40 16.02 -16.22
N GLU A 40 17.98 16.55 -15.14
CA GLU A 40 18.06 17.99 -14.91
C GLU A 40 18.64 18.66 -16.15
N ALA A 41 17.90 19.60 -16.74
CA ALA A 41 18.39 20.38 -17.86
C ALA A 41 19.65 21.12 -17.41
N SER A 42 20.81 20.65 -17.86
CA SER A 42 22.07 21.37 -17.71
C SER A 42 21.94 22.69 -18.44
N ALA A 43 21.85 23.77 -17.68
CA ALA A 43 21.65 25.13 -18.16
C ALA A 43 22.74 25.54 -19.17
N ALA A 44 22.31 25.82 -20.40
CA ALA A 44 22.92 26.85 -21.24
C ALA A 44 21.90 27.98 -21.38
N SER A 45 21.88 28.88 -20.39
CA SER A 45 21.60 30.32 -20.51
C SER A 45 21.16 30.86 -19.14
N ALA A 46 21.93 31.82 -18.63
CA ALA A 46 21.63 32.54 -17.40
C ALA A 46 20.42 33.46 -17.62
N GLN A 47 19.38 33.34 -16.80
CA GLN A 47 18.81 34.42 -15.97
C GLN A 47 17.56 33.91 -15.20
N GLU A 48 17.43 34.39 -13.97
CA GLU A 48 16.25 34.35 -13.09
C GLU A 48 16.08 33.17 -12.12
N LEU A 49 15.67 33.54 -10.90
CA LEU A 49 15.46 32.68 -9.75
C LEU A 49 14.34 31.68 -10.05
N ASP A 50 14.65 30.39 -10.21
CA ASP A 50 13.59 29.40 -10.36
C ASP A 50 13.94 28.08 -9.68
N VAL A 51 12.97 27.57 -8.93
CA VAL A 51 13.04 26.31 -8.19
C VAL A 51 13.23 25.20 -9.22
N GLN A 52 14.27 24.37 -9.09
CA GLN A 52 14.48 23.19 -9.93
C GLN A 52 13.20 22.34 -9.97
N LYS A 53 12.43 22.48 -11.05
CA LYS A 53 11.11 21.86 -11.20
C LYS A 53 11.33 20.42 -11.66
N VAL A 54 11.40 19.50 -10.71
CA VAL A 54 11.45 18.06 -10.99
C VAL A 54 10.18 17.65 -11.72
N HIS A 55 10.32 17.05 -12.91
CA HIS A 55 9.21 16.48 -13.68
C HIS A 55 9.52 15.04 -14.09
N TRP A 56 8.45 14.29 -14.39
CA TRP A 56 8.53 12.91 -14.84
C TRP A 56 7.93 12.76 -16.23
N GLU A 57 8.47 11.84 -17.02
CA GLU A 57 8.02 11.55 -18.37
C GLU A 57 7.83 10.04 -18.55
N CYS A 58 6.65 9.65 -19.00
CA CYS A 58 6.28 8.24 -19.10
C CYS A 58 5.21 8.07 -20.18
N CYS A 59 5.38 7.10 -21.08
CA CYS A 59 4.44 6.86 -22.19
C CYS A 59 4.15 8.11 -23.05
N GLY A 60 5.13 9.02 -23.19
CA GLY A 60 4.97 10.29 -23.89
C GLY A 60 4.13 11.35 -23.15
N GLN A 61 3.73 11.09 -21.89
CA GLN A 61 3.06 12.05 -21.02
C GLN A 61 4.07 12.67 -20.06
N GLN A 62 3.87 13.95 -19.74
CA GLN A 62 4.64 14.68 -18.73
C GLN A 62 3.83 14.87 -17.45
N PHE A 63 4.48 14.70 -16.30
CA PHE A 63 3.89 14.83 -14.98
C PHE A 63 4.71 15.82 -14.15
N GLU A 64 4.04 16.86 -13.64
CA GLU A 64 4.68 17.84 -12.74
C GLU A 64 4.59 17.42 -11.28
N LYS A 65 3.61 16.59 -10.93
CA LYS A 65 3.40 16.11 -9.57
C LYS A 65 3.76 14.64 -9.47
N LYS A 66 4.55 14.33 -8.44
CA LYS A 66 4.95 12.96 -8.10
C LYS A 66 3.76 12.01 -7.97
N MET A 67 2.63 12.48 -7.45
CA MET A 67 1.41 11.68 -7.29
C MET A 67 0.83 11.23 -8.63
N ASP A 68 0.93 12.05 -9.68
CA ASP A 68 0.29 11.75 -10.96
C ASP A 68 1.08 10.69 -11.74
N ILE A 69 2.43 10.74 -11.67
CA ILE A 69 3.27 9.67 -12.21
C ILE A 69 3.11 8.37 -11.40
N HIS A 70 2.90 8.43 -10.09
CA HIS A 70 2.61 7.24 -9.28
C HIS A 70 1.31 6.58 -9.75
N LYS A 71 0.23 7.34 -9.97
CA LYS A 71 -1.04 6.81 -10.48
C LYS A 71 -0.89 6.21 -11.88
N HIS A 72 -0.17 6.90 -12.77
CA HIS A 72 0.11 6.39 -14.10
C HIS A 72 0.88 5.06 -14.05
N ALA A 73 1.96 4.99 -13.29
CA ALA A 73 2.75 3.75 -13.14
C ALA A 73 1.93 2.61 -12.54
N ALA A 74 1.11 2.89 -11.52
CA ALA A 74 0.24 1.91 -10.90
C ALA A 74 -0.91 1.42 -11.81
N LYS A 75 -1.24 2.16 -12.87
CA LYS A 75 -2.30 1.78 -13.81
C LYS A 75 -1.74 1.11 -15.06
N GLU A 76 -0.68 1.67 -15.63
CA GLU A 76 -0.18 1.31 -16.97
C GLU A 76 1.09 0.45 -16.92
N HIS A 77 1.80 0.39 -15.78
CA HIS A 77 3.13 -0.24 -15.69
C HIS A 77 3.32 -1.17 -14.49
N MET A 78 2.22 -1.67 -13.90
CA MET A 78 2.31 -2.65 -12.83
C MET A 78 3.02 -3.94 -13.23
N PRO A 79 2.82 -4.50 -14.44
CA PRO A 79 3.57 -5.69 -14.87
C PRO A 79 5.09 -5.47 -14.81
N GLU A 80 5.58 -4.31 -15.26
CA GLU A 80 6.99 -3.96 -15.25
C GLU A 80 7.52 -3.73 -13.82
N VAL A 81 6.72 -3.12 -12.95
CA VAL A 81 7.06 -2.99 -11.51
C VAL A 81 7.16 -4.37 -10.85
N LEU A 82 6.26 -5.30 -11.16
CA LEU A 82 6.29 -6.66 -10.62
C LEU A 82 7.51 -7.43 -11.12
N GLN A 83 7.86 -7.30 -12.39
CA GLN A 83 9.08 -7.87 -12.94
C GLN A 83 10.33 -7.30 -12.25
N GLN A 84 10.36 -5.99 -11.96
CA GLN A 84 11.44 -5.38 -11.20
C GLN A 84 11.46 -5.84 -9.72
N THR A 85 10.29 -6.14 -9.15
CA THR A 85 10.17 -6.67 -7.79
C THR A 85 10.83 -8.03 -7.65
N GLU A 86 10.63 -8.91 -8.64
CA GLU A 86 11.29 -10.20 -8.73
C GLU A 86 12.81 -10.05 -8.81
N ALA A 87 13.31 -9.16 -9.67
CA ALA A 87 14.75 -8.88 -9.75
C ALA A 87 15.33 -8.34 -8.43
N VAL A 88 14.58 -7.49 -7.70
CA VAL A 88 15.00 -7.00 -6.37
C VAL A 88 15.02 -8.14 -5.35
N LEU A 89 14.04 -9.04 -5.37
CA LEU A 89 14.01 -10.22 -4.51
C LEU A 89 15.17 -11.16 -4.79
N GLU A 90 15.49 -11.42 -6.06
CA GLU A 90 16.64 -12.23 -6.44
C GLU A 90 17.96 -11.64 -5.92
N LEU A 91 18.14 -10.32 -6.04
CA LEU A 91 19.31 -9.62 -5.50
C LEU A 91 19.41 -9.74 -3.97
N LEU A 92 18.28 -9.65 -3.26
CA LEU A 92 18.26 -9.82 -1.80
C LEU A 92 18.62 -11.26 -1.40
N VAL A 93 18.12 -12.26 -2.13
CA VAL A 93 18.49 -13.67 -1.92
C VAL A 93 19.99 -13.89 -2.17
N GLN A 94 20.55 -13.28 -3.22
CA GLN A 94 21.99 -13.36 -3.53
C GLN A 94 22.87 -12.59 -2.52
N GLN A 95 22.38 -11.51 -1.94
CA GLN A 95 23.09 -10.78 -0.87
C GLN A 95 23.10 -11.58 0.43
N ASN A 96 21.97 -12.20 0.77
CA ASN A 96 21.88 -13.09 1.93
C ASN A 96 22.74 -14.34 1.76
N SER A 97 22.81 -14.93 0.55
CA SER A 97 23.67 -16.08 0.29
C SER A 97 25.17 -15.78 0.40
N LYS A 98 25.59 -14.56 0.01
CA LYS A 98 26.97 -14.07 0.22
C LYS A 98 27.31 -13.82 1.69
N LEU A 99 26.33 -13.45 2.52
CA LEU A 99 26.50 -13.33 3.98
C LEU A 99 26.52 -14.70 4.68
N THR A 100 25.80 -15.70 4.15
CA THR A 100 25.79 -17.07 4.70
C THR A 100 26.95 -17.95 4.23
N ALA A 101 27.76 -17.50 3.27
CA ALA A 101 28.98 -18.22 2.84
C ALA A 101 30.06 -18.32 3.94
N ASN A 102 29.87 -17.67 5.08
CA ASN A 102 30.70 -17.83 6.29
C ASN A 102 30.09 -18.75 7.37
N HIS A 103 28.98 -19.44 7.11
CA HIS A 103 28.51 -20.50 8.01
C HIS A 103 27.94 -21.68 7.23
N ASN A 104 28.70 -22.77 7.25
CA ASN A 104 28.45 -23.99 6.50
C ASN A 104 27.23 -24.79 6.99
N PHE A 105 26.66 -25.48 6.00
CA PHE A 105 26.04 -26.82 6.04
C PHE A 105 24.54 -26.95 6.34
N GLY A 106 23.85 -27.61 5.41
CA GLY A 106 22.53 -28.21 5.63
C GLY A 106 21.60 -28.10 4.44
N GLU A 107 21.83 -28.91 3.41
CA GLU A 107 20.83 -29.21 2.38
C GLU A 107 19.51 -29.65 3.02
N ASN A 108 18.37 -29.25 2.44
CA ASN A 108 17.29 -30.19 2.11
C ASN A 108 16.25 -29.58 1.17
N LYS A 109 15.87 -30.43 0.20
CA LYS A 109 15.04 -30.19 -0.97
C LYS A 109 13.56 -29.94 -0.66
N SER A 110 12.98 -29.10 -1.53
CA SER A 110 11.69 -29.26 -2.22
C SER A 110 10.43 -29.63 -1.42
N ALA A 111 9.43 -28.76 -1.50
CA ALA A 111 8.09 -29.18 -1.95
C ALA A 111 7.32 -27.95 -2.42
N SER A 112 7.20 -27.83 -3.74
CA SER A 112 6.18 -27.03 -4.42
C SER A 112 4.81 -27.56 -4.01
N LEU A 113 3.90 -26.68 -3.59
CA LEU A 113 2.49 -26.99 -3.52
C LEU A 113 1.74 -25.94 -4.34
N GLU A 114 1.48 -26.33 -5.58
CA GLU A 114 0.61 -25.61 -6.50
C GLU A 114 -0.83 -25.70 -6.01
N LEU A 115 -1.54 -24.57 -6.06
CA LEU A 115 -2.99 -24.58 -6.16
C LEU A 115 -3.41 -23.76 -7.38
N SER A 116 -3.78 -24.51 -8.41
CA SER A 116 -4.42 -24.08 -9.64
C SER A 116 -5.85 -23.59 -9.38
N GLY A 117 -6.24 -22.47 -10.00
CA GLY A 117 -7.63 -21.98 -10.00
C GLY A 117 -7.80 -20.51 -10.38
N THR A 118 -7.52 -20.17 -11.65
CA THR A 118 -7.95 -18.98 -12.42
C THR A 118 -8.75 -17.86 -11.72
N LYS A 119 -8.12 -16.69 -11.58
CA LYS A 119 -8.56 -15.34 -12.01
C LYS A 119 -7.67 -14.32 -11.30
N GLU A 120 -6.99 -13.48 -12.09
CA GLU A 120 -6.03 -12.44 -11.69
C GLU A 120 -6.11 -12.01 -10.21
N GLU A 121 -5.18 -12.50 -9.38
CA GLU A 121 -4.97 -11.97 -8.02
C GLU A 121 -4.39 -10.57 -8.16
N PHE A 122 -5.27 -9.57 -8.22
CA PHE A 122 -4.86 -8.17 -8.21
C PHE A 122 -4.22 -7.85 -6.85
N ASP A 123 -2.98 -7.36 -6.88
CA ASP A 123 -2.21 -7.11 -5.68
C ASP A 123 -2.68 -5.82 -4.95
N VAL A 124 -3.67 -5.98 -4.08
CA VAL A 124 -4.18 -4.92 -3.19
C VAL A 124 -3.11 -4.32 -2.26
N CYS A 125 -1.91 -4.91 -2.18
CA CYS A 125 -0.83 -4.40 -1.34
C CYS A 125 -0.31 -3.03 -1.80
N ALA A 126 -0.50 -2.66 -3.08
CA ALA A 126 -0.10 -1.36 -3.60
C ALA A 126 -0.80 -0.17 -2.90
N TRP A 127 -1.96 -0.41 -2.28
CA TRP A 127 -2.75 0.62 -1.57
C TRP A 127 -2.73 0.48 -0.04
N LEU A 128 -1.88 -0.40 0.50
CA LEU A 128 -1.71 -0.50 1.94
C LEU A 128 -0.67 0.51 2.44
N PRO A 129 -0.93 1.21 3.55
CA PRO A 129 0.01 2.15 4.11
C PRO A 129 1.25 1.42 4.62
N ASP A 130 2.35 2.17 4.65
CA ASP A 130 3.55 1.71 5.32
C ASP A 130 3.40 1.82 6.82
N THR A 131 3.58 0.70 7.51
CA THR A 131 3.53 0.66 8.96
C THR A 131 4.82 0.09 9.54
N SER A 132 5.93 0.02 8.77
CA SER A 132 7.22 -0.48 9.29
C SER A 132 7.77 0.36 10.44
N HIS A 133 7.38 1.63 10.49
CA HIS A 133 7.80 2.59 11.53
C HIS A 133 6.83 2.65 12.71
N VAL A 134 5.68 1.97 12.64
CA VAL A 134 4.63 2.03 13.65
C VAL A 134 4.63 0.72 14.43
N THR A 135 4.73 0.84 15.75
CA THR A 135 4.71 -0.29 16.68
C THR A 135 3.30 -0.81 16.90
N PHE A 136 3.17 -2.04 17.40
CA PHE A 136 1.88 -2.62 17.74
C PHE A 136 1.16 -1.79 18.82
N ASP A 137 1.91 -1.32 19.83
CA ASP A 137 1.37 -0.53 20.93
C ASP A 137 0.85 0.84 20.47
N GLU A 138 1.34 1.38 19.34
CA GLU A 138 0.79 2.59 18.75
C GLU A 138 -0.52 2.34 17.98
N LEU A 139 -0.78 1.10 17.59
CA LEU A 139 -2.01 0.67 16.90
C LEU A 139 -3.07 0.12 17.86
N THR A 140 -2.72 -0.11 19.13
CA THR A 140 -3.61 -0.62 20.18
C THR A 140 -3.65 0.29 21.40
N CYS A 141 -4.82 0.49 21.99
CA CYS A 141 -5.05 1.50 23.01
C CYS A 141 -6.31 1.13 23.78
N GLU A 142 -6.40 1.63 25.01
CA GLU A 142 -7.56 1.41 25.88
C GLU A 142 -8.73 2.34 25.55
N ALA A 143 -8.43 3.55 25.07
CA ALA A 143 -9.41 4.53 24.61
C ALA A 143 -9.19 4.83 23.14
N GLY A 144 -10.23 4.62 22.32
CA GLY A 144 -10.15 4.84 20.89
C GLY A 144 -11.24 5.75 20.34
N GLU A 145 -11.27 5.79 19.02
CA GLU A 145 -12.17 6.63 18.24
C GLU A 145 -12.92 5.79 17.21
N VAL A 146 -14.12 6.23 16.87
CA VAL A 146 -14.93 5.66 15.78
C VAL A 146 -15.02 6.66 14.63
N LEU A 147 -14.67 6.21 13.44
CA LEU A 147 -14.85 6.88 12.16
C LEU A 147 -16.19 6.49 11.55
N LEU A 148 -16.94 7.47 11.06
CA LEU A 148 -18.12 7.28 10.22
C LEU A 148 -17.94 8.08 8.94
N TYR A 149 -18.13 7.45 7.78
CA TYR A 149 -17.97 8.11 6.49
C TYR A 149 -18.84 7.47 5.40
N TYR A 150 -19.06 8.23 4.33
CA TYR A 150 -19.70 7.78 3.10
C TYR A 150 -18.99 8.44 1.92
N CYS A 151 -18.76 7.70 0.83
CA CYS A 151 -18.31 8.25 -0.45
C CYS A 151 -19.15 7.69 -1.59
N TYR A 152 -19.78 8.59 -2.38
CA TYR A 152 -20.47 8.25 -3.62
C TYR A 152 -19.44 8.27 -4.74
N CYS A 153 -19.11 7.10 -5.28
CA CYS A 153 -18.25 6.97 -6.45
C CYS A 153 -18.57 5.67 -7.20
N ALA A 154 -18.43 5.69 -8.52
CA ALA A 154 -18.59 4.48 -9.32
C ALA A 154 -17.44 3.51 -9.00
N ILE A 155 -17.78 2.33 -8.47
CA ILE A 155 -16.83 1.25 -8.20
C ILE A 155 -17.14 0.11 -9.17
N GLU A 156 -16.28 -0.05 -10.18
CA GLU A 156 -16.42 -1.09 -11.20
C GLU A 156 -16.26 -2.50 -10.60
N GLU A 157 -15.27 -2.67 -9.72
CA GLU A 157 -14.96 -3.96 -9.07
C GLU A 157 -15.08 -3.88 -7.53
N PRO A 158 -16.30 -3.95 -6.95
CA PRO A 158 -16.51 -3.90 -5.50
C PRO A 158 -15.76 -4.97 -4.70
N ARG A 159 -15.49 -6.12 -5.33
CA ARG A 159 -14.72 -7.22 -4.72
C ARG A 159 -13.29 -6.81 -4.40
N MET A 160 -12.65 -6.03 -5.26
CA MET A 160 -11.28 -5.59 -5.07
C MET A 160 -11.17 -4.63 -3.88
N ILE A 161 -12.10 -3.68 -3.78
CA ILE A 161 -12.17 -2.74 -2.65
C ILE A 161 -12.49 -3.47 -1.35
N CYS A 162 -13.30 -4.52 -1.39
CA CYS A 162 -13.56 -5.39 -0.24
C CYS A 162 -12.27 -6.06 0.26
N THR A 163 -11.48 -6.64 -0.65
CA THR A 163 -10.20 -7.27 -0.33
C THR A 163 -9.20 -6.26 0.25
N TRP A 164 -9.09 -5.07 -0.35
CA TRP A 164 -8.22 -4.00 0.14
C TRP A 164 -8.65 -3.52 1.53
N GLN A 165 -9.93 -3.20 1.73
CA GLN A 165 -10.48 -2.77 3.02
C GLN A 165 -10.25 -3.82 4.11
N THR A 166 -10.37 -5.09 3.76
CA THR A 166 -10.10 -6.20 4.68
C THR A 166 -8.63 -6.25 5.09
N ALA A 167 -7.72 -6.14 4.13
CA ALA A 167 -6.29 -6.13 4.41
C ALA A 167 -5.88 -4.90 5.25
N LEU A 168 -6.42 -3.73 4.91
CA LEU A 168 -6.15 -2.45 5.58
C LEU A 168 -6.60 -2.48 7.05
N CYS A 169 -7.86 -2.83 7.30
CA CYS A 169 -8.39 -2.88 8.67
C CYS A 169 -7.64 -3.91 9.53
N ARG A 170 -7.28 -5.06 8.95
CA ARG A 170 -6.47 -6.07 9.65
C ARG A 170 -5.06 -5.58 9.97
N GLN A 171 -4.40 -4.89 9.03
CA GLN A 171 -3.04 -4.36 9.24
C GLN A 171 -3.01 -3.28 10.32
N LEU A 172 -4.07 -2.47 10.41
CA LEU A 172 -4.18 -1.37 11.36
C LEU A 172 -4.89 -1.76 12.67
N HIS A 173 -5.21 -3.04 12.87
CA HIS A 173 -5.92 -3.55 14.06
C HIS A 173 -7.26 -2.86 14.32
N LEU A 174 -7.95 -2.46 13.25
CA LEU A 174 -9.24 -1.78 13.31
C LEU A 174 -10.41 -2.78 13.39
N THR A 175 -11.50 -2.34 14.00
CA THR A 175 -12.75 -3.10 14.10
C THR A 175 -13.90 -2.33 13.45
N GLY A 176 -15.03 -3.00 13.18
CA GLY A 176 -16.23 -2.33 12.67
C GLY A 176 -16.77 -2.96 11.38
N LYS A 177 -17.43 -2.14 10.56
CA LYS A 177 -18.17 -2.59 9.38
C LYS A 177 -18.02 -1.63 8.21
N VAL A 178 -17.77 -2.19 7.02
CA VAL A 178 -17.70 -1.45 5.75
C VAL A 178 -18.63 -2.09 4.73
N ARG A 179 -19.46 -1.27 4.10
CA ARG A 179 -20.37 -1.63 3.00
C ARG A 179 -19.84 -1.06 1.71
N ILE A 180 -19.73 -1.92 0.70
CA ILE A 180 -19.18 -1.56 -0.60
C ILE A 180 -20.17 -2.00 -1.68
N GLY A 181 -20.57 -1.07 -2.53
CA GLY A 181 -21.43 -1.32 -3.69
C GLY A 181 -20.85 -0.68 -4.94
N THR A 182 -21.51 -0.86 -6.07
CA THR A 182 -21.12 -0.21 -7.33
C THR A 182 -21.28 1.31 -7.27
N GLU A 183 -22.10 1.82 -6.36
CA GLU A 183 -22.39 3.24 -6.14
C GLU A 183 -21.45 3.93 -5.14
N GLY A 184 -20.62 3.16 -4.41
CA GLY A 184 -19.68 3.74 -3.46
C GLY A 184 -19.41 2.88 -2.22
N ILE A 185 -18.98 3.56 -1.15
CA ILE A 185 -18.53 2.96 0.11
C ILE A 185 -19.11 3.69 1.33
N ASN A 186 -19.53 2.92 2.33
CA ASN A 186 -19.98 3.42 3.64
C ASN A 186 -19.25 2.64 4.73
N GLY A 187 -18.60 3.33 5.66
CA GLY A 187 -17.88 2.67 6.74
C GLY A 187 -18.17 3.23 8.11
N THR A 188 -18.14 2.32 9.09
CA THR A 188 -18.09 2.62 10.52
C THR A 188 -16.94 1.79 11.10
N ILE A 189 -15.84 2.45 11.47
CA ILE A 189 -14.60 1.76 11.87
C ILE A 189 -14.11 2.33 13.20
N GLY A 190 -13.77 1.45 14.15
CA GLY A 190 -13.24 1.81 15.46
C GLY A 190 -11.80 1.36 15.65
N GLY A 191 -11.00 2.19 16.31
CA GLY A 191 -9.62 1.87 16.68
C GLY A 191 -8.90 3.02 17.34
N CYS A 192 -7.58 2.87 17.49
CA CYS A 192 -6.74 3.90 18.08
C CYS A 192 -6.55 5.08 17.15
N LYS A 193 -6.33 6.27 17.73
CA LYS A 193 -6.14 7.51 16.97
C LYS A 193 -5.08 7.37 15.86
N THR A 194 -3.96 6.72 16.14
CA THR A 194 -2.91 6.47 15.13
C THR A 194 -3.42 5.56 14.00
N ALA A 195 -4.13 4.49 14.35
CA ALA A 195 -4.69 3.55 13.39
C ALA A 195 -5.79 4.18 12.53
N THR A 196 -6.68 4.99 13.12
CA THR A 196 -7.74 5.70 12.41
C THR A 196 -7.17 6.80 11.51
N GLU A 197 -6.12 7.51 11.92
CA GLU A 197 -5.44 8.49 11.07
C GLU A 197 -4.78 7.79 9.86
N LEU A 198 -4.06 6.68 10.07
CA LEU A 198 -3.46 5.90 8.97
C LEU A 198 -4.53 5.38 8.00
N TYR A 199 -5.69 5.00 8.51
CA TYR A 199 -6.84 4.58 7.69
C TYR A 199 -7.34 5.73 6.81
N ILE A 200 -7.54 6.93 7.38
CA ILE A 200 -7.95 8.12 6.63
C ILE A 200 -6.95 8.44 5.53
N GLN A 201 -5.64 8.41 5.84
CA GLN A 201 -4.60 8.67 4.85
C GLN A 201 -4.61 7.65 3.70
N ALA A 202 -4.82 6.36 4.01
CA ALA A 202 -4.93 5.31 3.00
C ALA A 202 -6.17 5.50 2.11
N MET A 203 -7.32 5.90 2.69
CA MET A 203 -8.53 6.23 1.95
C MET A 203 -8.32 7.39 0.98
N ILE A 204 -7.83 8.53 1.47
CA ILE A 204 -7.64 9.76 0.65
C ILE A 204 -6.58 9.54 -0.44
N SER A 205 -5.57 8.70 -0.17
CA SER A 205 -4.52 8.38 -1.15
C SER A 205 -4.97 7.41 -2.25
N HIS A 206 -6.07 6.69 -2.04
CA HIS A 206 -6.54 5.69 -2.98
C HIS A 206 -7.13 6.36 -4.25
N PRO A 207 -6.76 5.93 -5.47
CA PRO A 207 -7.19 6.59 -6.71
C PRO A 207 -8.72 6.71 -6.88
N LEU A 208 -9.50 5.76 -6.37
CA LEU A 208 -10.97 5.82 -6.44
C LEU A 208 -11.63 6.79 -5.46
N PHE A 209 -10.94 7.22 -4.40
CA PHE A 209 -11.51 8.02 -3.31
C PHE A 209 -10.84 9.40 -3.19
N GLN A 210 -10.26 9.89 -4.29
CA GLN A 210 -9.58 11.20 -4.34
C GLN A 210 -10.51 12.39 -4.10
N ASN A 211 -11.82 12.19 -4.21
CA ASN A 211 -12.83 13.19 -3.89
C ASN A 211 -13.12 13.27 -2.38
N MET A 212 -12.57 12.37 -1.57
CA MET A 212 -12.66 12.44 -0.12
C MET A 212 -11.55 13.33 0.44
N SER A 213 -11.89 14.08 1.48
CA SER A 213 -10.93 14.78 2.34
C SER A 213 -11.07 14.32 3.79
N LYS A 214 -10.22 14.85 4.67
CA LYS A 214 -10.24 14.47 6.10
C LYS A 214 -11.58 14.82 6.76
N GLU A 215 -12.22 15.89 6.30
CA GLU A 215 -13.49 16.41 6.82
C GLU A 215 -14.68 15.48 6.56
N ASP A 216 -14.57 14.57 5.58
CA ASP A 216 -15.61 13.58 5.28
C ASP A 216 -15.69 12.45 6.33
N PHE A 217 -14.69 12.35 7.20
CA PHE A 217 -14.63 11.37 8.27
C PHE A 217 -15.13 11.99 9.58
N LYS A 218 -16.34 11.60 10.00
CA LYS A 218 -16.88 12.00 11.30
C LYS A 218 -16.22 11.17 12.39
N VAL A 219 -15.44 11.82 13.24
CA VAL A 219 -14.74 11.20 14.37
C VAL A 219 -15.57 11.30 15.65
N LYS A 220 -15.71 10.19 16.37
CA LYS A 220 -16.28 10.12 17.72
C LYS A 220 -15.22 9.56 18.69
N ALA A 221 -14.74 10.39 19.60
CA ALA A 221 -13.66 10.04 20.53
C ALA A 221 -14.18 9.50 21.88
N ASN A 222 -13.26 8.94 22.67
CA ASN A 222 -13.47 8.46 24.04
C ASN A 222 -14.46 7.31 24.18
N LEU A 223 -14.46 6.41 23.20
CA LEU A 223 -15.18 5.15 23.28
C LEU A 223 -14.22 4.10 23.83
N THR A 224 -14.59 3.46 24.94
CA THR A 224 -13.86 2.31 25.48
C THR A 224 -14.02 1.15 24.49
N LEU A 225 -12.90 0.63 23.95
CA LEU A 225 -12.85 -0.33 22.84
C LEU A 225 -12.64 -1.79 23.26
#